data_AF-A0A1J3F432-F1
#
_entry.id   AF-A0A1J3F432-F1
#
_cell.length_a   1.000
_cell.length_b   1.000
_cell.length_c   1.000
_cell.angle_alpha   90.00
_cell.angle_beta   90.00
_cell.angle_gamma   90.00
#
_symmetry.space_group_name_H-M   'P 1'
#
loop_
_entity.id
_entity.type
_entity.pdbx_description
1 polymer ?
#
loop_
_entity_poly.entity_id
_entity_poly.type
_entity_poly.pdbx_seq_one_letter_code
_entity_poly.pdbx_strand_id
1 'polypeptide(L)'
;KEPCLYNFEVMQAFIACVETFYYGDFEKQNLVVNHEVDLYKSKSGSFGCTLARSVCEKKDENFDPGNWWATYGCETPHLRKLATRILALTSSSSGRERNWSCFGVIHTKKRNRLDVNRLNSLVYVQFNARLFKRQKKN
;
A
#
# COMPACT_ATOMS: atom_id res chain seq x y z
N LYS A 1 16.42 -13.18 -5.92
CA LYS A 1 17.10 -11.91 -5.59
C LYS A 1 16.01 -10.94 -5.13
N GLU A 2 15.91 -10.67 -3.83
CA GLU A 2 15.04 -9.60 -3.35
C GLU A 2 15.50 -8.28 -3.98
N PRO A 3 14.58 -7.40 -4.44
CA PRO A 3 14.95 -6.09 -4.95
C PRO A 3 15.53 -5.28 -3.79
N CYS A 4 16.84 -5.30 -3.69
CA CYS A 4 17.58 -4.50 -2.74
C CYS A 4 17.44 -3.03 -3.13
N LEU A 5 17.07 -2.19 -2.17
CA LEU A 5 17.02 -0.72 -2.27
C LEU A 5 18.41 -0.08 -2.55
N TYR A 6 19.40 -0.88 -2.93
CA TYR A 6 20.71 -0.47 -3.45
C TYR A 6 20.72 -0.40 -4.99
N ASN A 7 19.67 -0.86 -5.66
CA ASN A 7 19.51 -0.64 -7.08
C ASN A 7 19.27 0.85 -7.33
N PHE A 8 20.16 1.47 -8.11
CA PHE A 8 20.08 2.88 -8.50
C PHE A 8 18.68 3.25 -9.03
N GLU A 9 18.08 2.40 -9.86
CA GLU A 9 16.74 2.62 -10.41
C GLU A 9 15.67 2.67 -9.31
N VAL A 10 15.80 1.81 -8.29
CA VAL A 10 14.85 1.76 -7.18
C VAL A 10 14.99 3.00 -6.29
N MET A 11 16.22 3.47 -6.06
CA MET A 11 16.45 4.70 -5.31
C MET A 11 15.95 5.93 -6.06
N GLN A 12 16.17 6.01 -7.38
CA GLN A 12 15.63 7.09 -8.20
C GLN A 12 14.09 7.11 -8.20
N ALA A 13 13.47 5.93 -8.37
CA ALA A 13 12.02 5.81 -8.29
C ALA A 13 11.48 6.17 -6.90
N PHE A 14 12.20 5.81 -5.82
CA PHE A 14 11.84 6.22 -4.46
C PHE A 14 11.90 7.74 -4.28
N ILE A 15 12.97 8.40 -4.72
CA ILE A 15 13.12 9.86 -4.63
C ILE A 15 11.99 10.55 -5.39
N ALA A 16 11.76 10.15 -6.65
CA ALA A 16 10.66 10.71 -7.46
C ALA A 16 9.28 10.50 -6.81
N CYS A 17 9.07 9.36 -6.15
CA CYS A 17 7.85 9.09 -5.39
C CYS A 17 7.70 10.02 -4.19
N VAL A 18 8.78 10.29 -3.45
CA VAL A 18 8.79 11.21 -2.31
C VAL A 18 8.54 12.64 -2.76
N GLU A 19 9.18 13.09 -3.83
CA GLU A 19 8.98 14.41 -4.45
C GLU A 19 7.53 14.62 -4.88
N THR A 20 6.92 13.59 -5.47
CA THR A 20 5.51 13.62 -5.89
C THR A 20 4.57 13.62 -4.68
N PHE A 21 4.85 12.80 -3.67
CA PHE A 21 3.95 12.63 -2.52
C PHE A 21 3.97 13.85 -1.58
N TYR A 22 5.12 14.48 -1.41
CA TYR A 22 5.32 15.68 -0.61
C TYR A 22 5.59 16.90 -1.49
N TYR A 23 4.86 17.04 -2.60
CA TYR A 23 5.06 18.12 -3.55
C TYR A 23 5.01 19.50 -2.88
N GLY A 24 6.07 20.30 -3.09
CA GLY A 24 6.22 21.64 -2.52
C GLY A 24 6.67 21.70 -1.05
N ASP A 25 6.86 20.55 -0.39
CA ASP A 25 7.33 20.47 1.00
C ASP A 25 8.73 19.86 1.07
N PHE A 26 9.73 20.71 0.78
CA PHE A 26 11.14 20.30 0.72
C PHE A 26 11.68 19.79 2.07
N GLU A 27 11.17 20.30 3.18
CA GLU A 27 11.56 19.84 4.52
C GLU A 27 11.17 18.37 4.72
N LYS A 28 9.91 18.01 4.39
CA LYS A 28 9.47 16.61 4.46
C LYS A 28 10.21 15.71 3.49
N GLN A 29 10.47 16.18 2.27
CA GLN A 29 11.25 15.42 1.28
C GLN A 29 12.66 15.13 1.80
N ASN A 30 13.35 16.15 2.30
CA ASN A 30 14.70 16.04 2.86
C ASN A 30 14.74 15.07 4.05
N LEU A 31 13.79 15.21 5.00
CA LEU A 31 13.68 14.31 6.15
C LEU A 31 13.47 12.85 5.73
N VAL A 32 12.57 12.59 4.77
CA VAL A 32 12.28 11.23 4.32
C VAL A 32 13.48 10.61 3.62
N VAL A 33 14.09 11.34 2.67
CA VAL A 33 15.16 10.82 1.82
C VAL A 33 16.48 10.67 2.56
N ASN A 34 16.82 11.60 3.46
CA ASN A 34 18.14 11.64 4.08
C ASN A 34 18.19 11.10 5.51
N HIS A 35 17.05 11.02 6.22
CA HIS A 35 17.03 10.60 7.62
C HIS A 35 16.14 9.37 7.86
N GLU A 36 14.84 9.48 7.57
CA GLU A 36 13.89 8.42 7.93
C GLU A 36 14.15 7.11 7.17
N VAL A 37 14.54 7.18 5.89
CA VAL A 37 14.87 5.98 5.11
C VAL A 37 16.13 5.29 5.63
N ASP A 38 17.07 6.04 6.21
CA ASP A 38 18.32 5.49 6.74
C ASP A 38 18.06 4.70 8.03
N LEU A 39 17.18 5.20 8.91
CA LEU A 39 16.74 4.47 10.11
C LEU A 39 16.11 3.11 9.75
N TYR A 40 15.30 3.07 8.69
CA TYR A 40 14.73 1.83 8.19
C TYR A 40 15.82 0.89 7.61
N LYS A 41 16.73 1.42 6.78
CA LYS A 41 17.79 0.64 6.12
C LYS A 41 18.80 0.06 7.10
N SER A 42 19.24 0.86 8.06
CA SER A 42 20.16 0.46 9.11
C SER A 42 19.52 -0.47 10.16
N LYS A 43 18.19 -0.70 10.07
CA LYS A 43 17.40 -1.39 11.09
C LYS A 43 17.70 -0.80 12.47
N SER A 44 17.68 0.53 12.56
CA SER A 44 17.92 1.27 13.79
C SER A 44 16.60 1.63 14.47
N GLY A 45 16.67 1.99 15.76
CA GLY A 45 15.50 2.33 16.56
C GLY A 45 14.46 1.19 16.58
N SER A 46 13.21 1.54 16.32
CA SER A 46 12.02 0.69 16.36
C SER A 46 12.06 -0.42 15.31
N PHE A 47 12.75 -0.19 14.18
CA PHE A 47 12.98 -1.22 13.16
C PHE A 47 14.05 -2.25 13.57
N GLY A 48 14.93 -1.88 14.50
CA GLY A 48 15.99 -2.73 15.01
C GLY A 48 15.58 -3.69 16.11
N CYS A 49 14.39 -3.51 16.69
CA CYS A 49 13.95 -4.37 17.78
C CYS A 49 13.78 -5.82 17.31
N THR A 50 14.02 -6.77 18.23
CA THR A 50 13.97 -8.21 17.94
C THR A 50 12.61 -8.63 17.40
N LEU A 51 11.52 -8.02 17.90
CA LEU A 51 10.16 -8.25 17.43
C LEU A 51 9.98 -7.80 15.98
N ALA A 52 10.36 -6.57 15.62
CA ALA A 52 10.25 -6.05 14.25
C ALA A 52 10.97 -6.94 13.23
N ARG A 53 12.18 -7.38 13.57
CA ARG A 53 12.98 -8.29 12.72
C ARG A 53 12.35 -9.66 12.61
N SER A 54 11.98 -10.28 13.73
CA SER A 54 11.41 -11.63 13.75
C SER A 54 10.10 -11.75 12.97
N VAL A 55 9.26 -10.70 13.00
CA VAL A 55 7.98 -10.67 12.29
C VAL A 55 8.19 -10.50 10.78
N CYS A 56 9.18 -9.69 10.37
CA CYS A 56 9.53 -9.48 8.96
C CYS A 56 10.23 -10.71 8.35
N GLU A 57 11.08 -11.40 9.11
CA GLU A 57 11.87 -12.54 8.64
C GLU A 57 11.04 -13.82 8.50
N LYS A 58 10.04 -14.04 9.37
CA LYS A 58 9.22 -15.25 9.34
C LYS A 58 8.25 -15.31 8.15
N LYS A 59 7.94 -14.17 7.51
CA LYS A 59 6.96 -14.03 6.39
C LYS A 59 5.73 -14.94 6.57
N ASP A 60 5.18 -14.93 7.78
CA ASP A 60 4.03 -15.77 8.15
C ASP A 60 2.80 -15.37 7.30
N GLU A 61 1.85 -16.29 7.08
CA GLU A 61 0.66 -16.02 6.27
C GLU A 61 -0.21 -14.88 6.85
N ASN A 62 -0.04 -14.63 8.15
CA ASN A 62 -0.71 -13.55 8.89
C ASN A 62 0.11 -12.24 8.95
N PHE A 63 1.23 -12.14 8.22
CA PHE A 63 2.00 -10.91 8.19
C PHE A 63 1.22 -9.80 7.48
N ASP A 64 0.78 -8.79 8.26
CA ASP A 64 0.20 -7.55 7.75
C ASP A 64 1.29 -6.47 7.68
N PRO A 65 1.79 -6.13 6.47
CA PRO A 65 2.80 -5.09 6.31
C PRO A 65 2.28 -3.72 6.77
N GLY A 66 0.99 -3.44 6.64
CA GLY A 66 0.38 -2.19 7.07
C GLY A 66 0.45 -2.03 8.59
N ASN A 67 0.06 -3.08 9.32
CA ASN A 67 0.14 -3.09 10.77
C ASN A 67 1.59 -3.06 11.28
N TRP A 68 2.52 -3.72 10.59
CA TRP A 68 3.95 -3.66 10.90
C TRP A 68 4.49 -2.22 10.79
N TRP A 69 4.18 -1.52 9.68
CA TRP A 69 4.56 -0.11 9.51
C TRP A 69 3.89 0.80 10.53
N ALA A 70 2.64 0.54 10.89
CA ALA A 70 1.93 1.30 11.93
C ALA A 70 2.64 1.20 13.29
N THR A 71 3.10 -0.02 13.64
CA THR A 71 3.71 -0.34 14.94
C THR A 71 5.16 0.11 15.03
N TYR A 72 5.99 -0.19 14.03
CA TYR A 72 7.44 0.03 14.10
C TYR A 72 7.93 1.27 13.34
N GLY A 73 7.07 1.92 12.53
CA GLY A 73 7.39 3.17 11.84
C GLY A 73 7.11 4.43 12.66
N CYS A 74 7.05 4.34 13.99
CA CYS A 74 6.72 5.47 14.86
C CYS A 74 7.78 6.58 14.82
N GLU A 75 9.06 6.21 14.73
CA GLU A 75 10.20 7.15 14.63
C GLU A 75 10.38 7.73 13.22
N THR A 76 9.60 7.26 12.25
CA THR A 76 9.67 7.71 10.85
C THR A 76 8.27 8.07 10.36
N PRO A 77 7.65 9.13 10.91
CA PRO A 77 6.24 9.43 10.67
C PRO A 77 5.92 9.72 9.20
N HIS A 78 6.83 10.35 8.45
CA HIS A 78 6.61 10.72 7.06
C HIS A 78 6.80 9.53 6.12
N LEU A 79 7.81 8.71 6.36
CA LEU A 79 8.08 7.47 5.65
C LEU A 79 6.99 6.44 5.94
N ARG A 80 6.54 6.31 7.20
CA ARG A 80 5.40 5.46 7.57
C ARG A 80 4.14 5.84 6.80
N LYS A 81 3.86 7.13 6.66
CA LYS A 81 2.70 7.62 5.90
C LYS A 81 2.80 7.25 4.42
N LEU A 82 3.98 7.43 3.82
CA LEU A 82 4.26 7.02 2.43
C LEU A 82 4.10 5.51 2.26
N ALA A 83 4.74 4.71 3.12
CA ALA A 83 4.68 3.24 3.09
C ALA A 83 3.25 2.73 3.26
N THR A 84 2.49 3.28 4.20
CA THR A 84 1.08 2.92 4.41
C THR A 84 0.24 3.21 3.17
N ARG A 85 0.48 4.34 2.49
CA ARG A 85 -0.24 4.68 1.25
C ARG A 85 0.10 3.71 0.13
N ILE A 86 1.38 3.41 -0.06
CA ILE A 86 1.84 2.45 -1.08
C ILE A 86 1.22 1.07 -0.82
N LEU A 87 1.25 0.59 0.42
CA LEU A 87 0.67 -0.70 0.80
C LEU A 87 -0.85 -0.76 0.63
N ALA A 88 -1.55 0.35 0.90
CA ALA A 88 -2.97 0.45 0.62
C ALA A 88 -3.27 0.34 -0.89
N LEU A 89 -2.41 0.92 -1.75
CA LEU A 89 -2.53 0.80 -3.20
C LEU A 89 -2.22 -0.62 -3.69
N THR A 90 -1.21 -1.30 -3.16
CA THR A 90 -0.87 -2.67 -3.59
C THR A 90 -1.90 -3.70 -3.13
N SER A 91 -2.52 -3.51 -1.97
CA SER A 91 -3.66 -4.34 -1.53
C SER A 91 -4.84 -4.33 -2.51
N SER A 92 -4.92 -3.31 -3.38
CA SER A 92 -5.93 -3.21 -4.43
C SER A 92 -5.76 -4.21 -5.57
N SER A 93 -4.63 -4.92 -5.73
CA SER A 93 -4.51 -5.98 -6.74
C SER A 93 -5.48 -7.14 -6.45
N SER A 94 -5.57 -7.57 -5.18
CA SER A 94 -6.59 -8.52 -4.70
C SER A 94 -8.03 -7.96 -4.79
N GLY A 95 -8.17 -6.63 -4.74
CA GLY A 95 -9.43 -5.93 -4.97
C GLY A 95 -9.79 -5.88 -6.46
N ARG A 96 -8.80 -5.81 -7.33
CA ARG A 96 -8.92 -5.81 -8.79
C ARG A 96 -9.50 -7.13 -9.25
N GLU A 97 -8.93 -8.25 -8.82
CA GLU A 97 -9.45 -9.58 -9.17
C GLU A 97 -10.90 -9.81 -8.68
N ARG A 98 -11.24 -9.35 -7.47
CA ARG A 98 -12.62 -9.40 -6.96
C ARG A 98 -13.58 -8.47 -7.72
N ASN A 99 -13.10 -7.31 -8.15
CA ASN A 99 -13.86 -6.42 -9.03
C ASN A 99 -14.03 -7.07 -10.41
N TRP A 100 -13.00 -7.72 -10.96
CA TRP A 100 -13.09 -8.49 -12.22
C TRP A 100 -14.06 -9.67 -12.12
N SER A 101 -14.10 -10.41 -11.00
CA SER A 101 -15.12 -11.44 -10.78
C SER A 101 -16.52 -10.82 -10.74
N CYS A 102 -16.65 -9.63 -10.15
CA CYS A 102 -17.91 -8.87 -10.14
C CYS A 102 -18.32 -8.40 -11.55
N PHE A 103 -17.36 -7.93 -12.35
CA PHE A 103 -17.53 -7.64 -13.77
C PHE A 103 -18.03 -8.87 -14.52
N GLY A 104 -17.48 -10.06 -14.27
CA GLY A 104 -17.93 -11.31 -14.88
C GLY A 104 -19.38 -11.69 -14.51
N VAL A 105 -19.81 -11.42 -13.28
CA VAL A 105 -21.21 -11.61 -12.86
C VAL A 105 -22.16 -10.62 -13.54
N ILE A 106 -21.73 -9.37 -13.72
CA ILE A 106 -22.53 -8.34 -14.39
C ILE A 106 -22.54 -8.56 -15.92
N HIS A 107 -21.42 -9.03 -16.49
CA HIS A 107 -21.26 -9.51 -17.88
C HIS A 107 -21.62 -10.99 -18.03
N THR A 108 -22.85 -11.36 -17.69
CA THR A 108 -23.40 -12.63 -18.17
C THR A 108 -23.99 -12.42 -19.58
N LYS A 109 -23.88 -13.42 -20.48
CA LYS A 109 -24.40 -13.35 -21.88
C LYS A 109 -25.87 -12.87 -21.97
N LYS A 110 -26.65 -13.00 -20.88
CA LYS A 110 -28.04 -12.55 -20.72
C LYS A 110 -28.22 -11.03 -20.48
N ARG A 111 -27.16 -10.28 -20.10
CA ARG A 111 -27.18 -8.83 -19.75
C ARG A 111 -26.26 -7.96 -20.63
N ASN A 112 -25.93 -8.42 -21.83
CA ASN A 112 -24.89 -7.88 -22.69
C ASN A 112 -25.21 -6.52 -23.39
N ARG A 113 -26.12 -5.70 -22.82
CA ARG A 113 -26.55 -4.40 -23.40
C ARG A 113 -26.34 -3.20 -22.46
N LEU A 114 -25.52 -3.34 -21.42
CA LEU A 114 -25.21 -2.23 -20.53
C LEU A 114 -24.08 -1.38 -21.11
N ASP A 115 -24.32 -0.08 -21.20
CA ASP A 115 -23.31 0.92 -21.54
C ASP A 115 -22.13 0.88 -20.55
N VAL A 116 -20.91 1.05 -21.05
CA VAL A 116 -19.66 0.93 -20.27
C VAL A 116 -19.67 1.87 -19.05
N ASN A 117 -20.28 3.05 -19.17
CA ASN A 117 -20.36 3.99 -18.05
C ASN A 117 -21.27 3.46 -16.93
N ARG A 118 -22.42 2.91 -17.29
CA ARG A 118 -23.39 2.34 -16.34
C ARG A 118 -22.82 1.12 -15.63
N LEU A 119 -22.03 0.33 -16.34
CA LEU A 119 -21.29 -0.80 -15.79
C LEU A 119 -20.25 -0.36 -14.76
N ASN A 120 -19.42 0.63 -15.08
CA ASN A 120 -18.42 1.17 -14.16
C ASN A 120 -19.08 1.73 -12.88
N SER A 121 -20.20 2.45 -13.01
CA SER A 121 -20.97 2.93 -11.87
C SER A 121 -21.50 1.78 -10.99
N LEU A 122 -22.01 0.70 -11.61
CA LEU A 122 -22.51 -0.47 -10.86
C LEU A 122 -21.40 -1.19 -10.10
N VAL A 123 -20.24 -1.39 -10.72
CA VAL A 123 -19.09 -2.02 -10.06
C VAL A 123 -18.59 -1.16 -8.89
N TYR A 124 -18.50 0.17 -9.08
CA TYR A 124 -18.10 1.10 -8.02
C TYR A 124 -19.06 1.06 -6.82
N VAL A 125 -20.37 1.15 -7.06
CA VAL A 125 -21.39 1.09 -6.00
C VAL A 125 -21.35 -0.26 -5.28
N GLN A 126 -21.24 -1.37 -6.01
CA GLN A 126 -21.22 -2.71 -5.43
C GLN A 126 -19.96 -2.97 -4.60
N PHE A 127 -18.80 -2.49 -5.07
CA PHE A 127 -17.54 -2.57 -4.33
C PHE A 127 -17.61 -1.78 -3.02
N ASN A 128 -18.01 -0.50 -3.10
CA ASN A 128 -18.11 0.36 -1.91
C ASN A 128 -19.16 -0.14 -0.91
N ALA A 129 -20.33 -0.59 -1.38
CA ALA A 129 -21.36 -1.15 -0.51
C ALA A 129 -20.86 -2.41 0.24
N ARG A 130 -20.05 -3.26 -0.40
CA ARG A 130 -19.41 -4.41 0.25
C ARG A 130 -18.35 -3.99 1.27
N LEU A 131 -17.57 -2.95 0.97
CA LEU A 131 -16.57 -2.42 1.87
C LEU A 131 -17.22 -1.85 3.15
N PHE A 132 -18.27 -1.03 3.00
CA PHE A 132 -19.03 -0.49 4.13
C PHE A 132 -19.70 -1.58 4.98
N LYS A 133 -20.23 -2.63 4.37
CA LYS A 133 -20.80 -3.77 5.12
C LYS A 133 -19.76 -4.52 5.96
N ARG A 134 -18.50 -4.56 5.54
CA ARG A 134 -17.41 -5.20 6.30
C ARG A 134 -16.94 -4.29 7.44
N GLN A 135 -16.90 -2.99 7.22
CA GLN A 135 -16.57 -2.01 8.27
C GLN A 135 -17.61 -1.96 9.40
N LYS A 136 -18.90 -2.17 9.09
CA LYS A 136 -19.99 -2.17 10.08
C LYS A 136 -20.12 -3.47 10.89
N LYS A 137 -19.33 -4.49 10.56
CA LYS A 137 -19.34 -5.82 11.21
C LYS A 137 -18.14 -6.03 12.15
N ASN A 138 -17.24 -5.04 12.21
CA ASN A 138 -16.22 -4.86 13.22
C ASN A 138 -16.68 -3.78 14.20
#